data_AF-A0A1I3MWX7-F1
#
_entry.id   AF-A0A1I3MWX7-F1
#
_cell.length_a   1.000
_cell.length_b   1.000
_cell.length_c   1.000
_cell.angle_alpha   90.00
_cell.angle_beta   90.00
_cell.angle_gamma   90.00
#
_symmetry.space_group_name_H-M   'P 1'
#
loop_
_entity.id
_entity.type
_entity.pdbx_description
1 polymer ?
#
loop_
_entity_poly.entity_id
_entity_poly.type
_entity_poly.pdbx_seq_one_letter_code
_entity_poly.pdbx_strand_id
1 'polypeptide(L)' 'MLHERLREFRCKSVEKAREAGIPAYFLDESDGVLRVLPDGRKERILVSEGLPVVLPVGKIQFRQVNPS' A
#
# COMPACT_ATOMS: atom_id res chain seq x y z
N MET A 1 -12.31 -11.65 12.93
CA MET A 1 -11.04 -11.62 13.72
C MET A 1 -9.77 -11.60 12.88
N LEU A 2 -9.38 -12.65 12.13
CA LEU A 2 -8.09 -12.66 11.39
C LEU A 2 -8.02 -11.57 10.30
N HIS A 3 -9.05 -11.46 9.46
CA HIS A 3 -9.11 -10.46 8.39
C HIS A 3 -9.09 -9.01 8.92
N GLU A 4 -9.72 -8.75 10.07
CA GLU A 4 -9.72 -7.44 10.72
C GLU A 4 -8.34 -7.08 11.25
N ARG A 5 -7.66 -8.01 11.93
CA ARG A 5 -6.29 -7.81 12.40
C ARG A 5 -5.31 -7.58 11.24
N LEU A 6 -5.47 -8.32 10.15
CA LEU A 6 -4.65 -8.13 8.95
C LEU A 6 -4.89 -6.75 8.32
N ARG A 7 -6.16 -6.30 8.28
CA ARG A 7 -6.52 -4.96 7.80
C ARG A 7 -5.87 -3.88 8.68
N GLU A 8 -5.98 -3.99 9.99
CA GLU A 8 -5.35 -3.05 10.92
C GLU A 8 -3.82 -3.01 10.79
N PHE A 9 -3.18 -4.17 10.67
CA PHE A 9 -1.75 -4.26 10.42
C PHE A 9 -1.36 -3.53 9.13
N ARG A 10 -2.08 -3.76 8.04
CA ARG A 10 -1.84 -3.08 6.76
C ARG A 10 -1.99 -1.57 6.89
N CYS A 11 -3.05 -1.09 7.55
CA CYS A 11 -3.25 0.34 7.79
C CYS A 11 -2.06 0.97 8.55
N LYS A 12 -1.67 0.38 9.68
CA LYS A 12 -0.55 0.88 10.51
C LYS A 12 0.78 0.86 9.74
N SER A 13 1.02 -0.17 8.93
CA SER A 13 2.23 -0.26 8.10
C SER A 13 2.28 0.82 7.03
N VAL A 14 1.14 1.15 6.40
CA VAL A 14 1.05 2.27 5.45
C VAL A 14 1.31 3.61 6.14
N GLU A 15 0.72 3.83 7.32
CA GLU A 15 0.92 5.08 8.09
C GLU A 15 2.39 5.28 8.46
N LYS A 16 3.05 4.25 8.99
CA LYS A 16 4.47 4.30 9.34
C LYS A 16 5.37 4.53 8.12
N ALA A 17 5.09 3.85 7.01
CA ALA A 17 5.84 4.03 5.77
C ALA A 17 5.69 5.46 5.23
N ARG A 18 4.48 6.01 5.28
CA ARG A 18 4.21 7.42 4.92
C ARG A 18 5.00 8.39 5.79
N GLU A 19 4.99 8.20 7.10
CA GLU A 19 5.75 9.05 8.05
C GLU A 19 7.26 9.00 7.77
N ALA A 20 7.77 7.85 7.32
CA ALA A 20 9.15 7.69 6.89
C ALA A 20 9.43 8.13 5.44
N GLY A 21 8.42 8.59 4.69
CA GLY A 21 8.56 9.02 3.30
C GLY A 21 8.84 7.88 2.31
N ILE A 22 8.55 6.63 2.67
CA ILE A 22 8.82 5.45 1.84
C ILE A 22 7.53 4.72 1.41
N PRO A 23 7.52 3.96 0.30
CA PRO A 23 6.37 3.17 -0.09
C PRO A 23 6.16 1.95 0.83
N ALA A 24 4.90 1.58 1.05
CA ALA A 24 4.53 0.30 1.67
C ALA A 24 4.24 -0.75 0.59
N TYR A 25 4.64 -2.00 0.84
CA TYR A 25 4.45 -3.13 -0.07
C TYR A 25 3.69 -4.27 0.62
N PHE A 26 2.73 -4.86 -0.09
CA PHE A 26 1.96 -6.00 0.38
C PHE A 26 1.85 -7.04 -0.72
N LEU A 27 2.00 -8.31 -0.39
CA LEU A 27 1.66 -9.38 -1.31
C LEU A 27 0.16 -9.36 -1.60
N ASP A 28 -0.15 -9.44 -2.87
CA ASP A 28 -1.50 -9.57 -3.39
C ASP A 28 -1.82 -11.06 -3.58
N GLU A 29 -3.09 -11.43 -3.47
CA GLU A 29 -3.52 -12.83 -3.58
C GLU A 29 -3.44 -13.36 -5.02
N SER A 30 -3.19 -12.49 -6.00
CA SER A 30 -3.11 -12.80 -7.43
C SER A 30 -1.68 -12.68 -7.99
N ASP A 31 -0.67 -13.16 -7.25
CA ASP A 31 0.76 -13.14 -7.65
C ASP A 31 1.34 -11.75 -7.96
N GLY A 32 0.73 -10.72 -7.40
CA GLY A 32 1.16 -9.33 -7.53
C GLY A 32 1.67 -8.74 -6.23
N VAL A 33 2.20 -7.52 -6.32
CA VAL A 33 2.56 -6.70 -5.17
C VAL A 33 1.74 -5.42 -5.20
N LEU A 34 1.00 -5.15 -4.13
CA LEU A 34 0.36 -3.86 -3.92
C LEU A 34 1.38 -2.89 -3.31
N ARG A 35 1.64 -1.79 -4.01
CA ARG A 35 2.45 -0.67 -3.55
C ARG A 35 1.53 0.50 -3.16
N VAL A 36 1.78 1.09 -1.99
CA VAL A 36 1.16 2.36 -1.56
C VAL A 36 2.25 3.41 -1.41
N LEU A 37 2.20 4.45 -2.24
CA LEU A 37 3.16 5.55 -2.20
C LEU A 37 2.88 6.52 -1.04
N PRO A 38 3.87 7.31 -0.60
CA PRO A 38 3.68 8.30 0.48
C PRO A 38 2.58 9.35 0.20
N ASP A 39 2.31 9.64 -1.08
CA ASP A 39 1.22 10.54 -1.51
C ASP A 39 -0.17 9.88 -1.51
N GLY A 40 -0.24 8.60 -1.14
CA GLY A 40 -1.45 7.80 -1.04
C GLY A 40 -1.86 7.10 -2.32
N ARG A 41 -1.13 7.27 -3.44
CA ARG A 41 -1.40 6.49 -4.66
C ARG A 41 -1.18 5.01 -4.41
N LYS A 42 -2.06 4.19 -4.95
CA LYS A 42 -2.02 2.74 -4.92
C LYS A 42 -1.73 2.20 -6.31
N GLU A 43 -0.77 1.30 -6.39
CA GLU A 43 -0.34 0.65 -7.62
C GLU A 43 -0.23 -0.85 -7.37
N ARG A 44 -0.55 -1.67 -8.37
CA ARG A 44 -0.30 -3.10 -8.38
C ARG A 44 0.84 -3.36 -9.35
N ILE A 45 1.86 -4.07 -8.88
CA ILE A 45 3.01 -4.49 -9.65
C ILE A 45 2.81 -5.98 -9.96
N LEU A 46 2.78 -6.32 -11.24
CA LEU A 46 2.72 -7.68 -11.74
C LEU A 46 3.99 -7.97 -12.52
N VAL A 47 4.37 -9.25 -12.64
CA VAL A 47 5.41 -9.67 -13.58
C VAL A 47 4.72 -10.30 -14.78
N SER A 48 4.91 -9.72 -15.97
CA SER A 48 4.40 -10.23 -17.23
C SER A 48 5.56 -10.35 -18.20
N GLU A 49 5.78 -11.54 -18.77
CA GLU A 49 6.88 -11.81 -19.71
C GLU A 49 8.27 -11.43 -19.15
N GLY A 50 8.46 -11.61 -17.84
CA GLY A 50 9.71 -11.27 -17.14
C GLY A 50 9.92 -9.78 -16.87
N LEU A 51 8.95 -8.93 -17.23
CA LEU A 51 8.99 -7.48 -17.00
C LEU A 51 7.97 -7.04 -15.95
N PRO A 52 8.31 -6.04 -15.11
CA PRO A 52 7.36 -5.47 -14.16
C PRO A 52 6.35 -4.58 -14.91
N VAL A 53 5.06 -4.87 -14.72
CA VAL A 53 3.95 -4.04 -15.19
C VAL A 53 3.32 -3.36 -13.98
N VAL A 54 3.27 -2.03 -13.98
CA VAL A 54 2.70 -1.22 -12.90
C VAL A 54 1.33 -0.71 -13.31
N LEU A 55 0.30 -1.12 -12.58
CA LEU A 55 -1.09 -0.76 -12.83
C LEU A 55 -1.59 0.16 -11.72
N PRO A 56 -2.15 1.35 -12.02
CA PRO A 56 -2.79 2.18 -11.00
C PRO A 56 -4.08 1.52 -10.50
N VAL A 57 -4.24 1.48 -9.17
CA VAL A 57 -5.41 0.84 -8.51
C VAL A 57 -6.30 1.87 -7.82
N GLY A 58 -5.75 3.05 -7.50
CA GLY A 58 -6.51 4.14 -6.91
C GLY A 58 -5.67 5.03 -6.00
N LYS A 59 -6.34 5.72 -5.09
CA LYS A 59 -5.70 6.60 -4.09
C LYS A 59 -6.38 6.45 -2.74
N ILE A 60 -5.61 6.47 -1.66
CA ILE A 60 -6.15 6.62 -0.30
C ILE A 60 -6.01 8.05 0.16
N GLN A 61 -7.03 8.51 0.87
CA GLN A 61 -6.99 9.76 1.58
C GLN A 61 -6.45 9.49 2.99
N PHE A 62 -5.34 10.14 3.30
CA PHE A 62 -4.86 10.21 4.66
C PHE A 62 -5.63 11.30 5.40
N ARG A 63 -6.20 10.98 6.56
CA ARG A 63 -6.64 12.05 7.47
C ARG A 63 -5.40 12.75 7.98
N GLN A 64 -5.35 14.08 7.82
CA GLN A 64 -4.41 14.90 8.56
C GLN A 64 -4.80 14.77 10.04
N VAL A 65 -3.95 14.10 10.81
CA VAL A 65 -4.00 14.18 12.27
C VAL A 65 -3.09 15.34 12.62
N ASN A 66 -3.68 16.51 12.90
CA ASN A 66 -2.90 17.64 13.39
C ASN A 66 -2.24 17.24 14.71
N PRO A 67 -0.92 17.44 14.88
CA PRO A 67 -0.32 17.27 16.20
C PRO A 67 -0.93 18.32 17.13
N SER A 68 -1.57 17.82 18.19
CA SER A 68 -2.06 18.59 19.34
C SER A 68 -0.92 19.07 20.22
#